data_AF-A0A5S9M8E7-F1
#
_entry.id   AF-A0A5S9M8E7-F1
#
_cell.length_a   1.000
_cell.length_b   1.000
_cell.length_c   1.000
_cell.angle_alpha   90.00
_cell.angle_beta   90.00
_cell.angle_gamma   90.00
#
_symmetry.space_group_name_H-M   'P 1'
#
loop_
_entity.id
_entity.type
_entity.pdbx_description
1 polymer ?
#
loop_
_entity_poly.entity_id
_entity_poly.type
_entity_poly.pdbx_seq_one_letter_code
_entity_poly.pdbx_strand_id
1 'polypeptide(L)'
;MKNIPPDLLKKLINEANMYGAKHISINDHRVINTSVIRDINGTTKMDGYSLDGDEVTIKMISDQADKLYSRLNVSDIGDLFAQENFGLSISQPKQQIQLKAYDGAIQLNELKPLDDVKEGKS
;
A
#
# COMPACT_ATOMS: atom_id res chain seq x y z
N MET A 1 -6.34 -11.25 -19.94
CA MET A 1 -5.45 -10.30 -19.24
C MET A 1 -4.86 -11.00 -18.03
N LYS A 2 -3.57 -10.77 -17.75
CA LYS A 2 -2.89 -11.37 -16.60
C LYS A 2 -2.96 -10.40 -15.42
N ASN A 3 -3.60 -10.81 -14.33
CA ASN A 3 -3.75 -9.96 -13.15
C ASN A 3 -2.55 -10.10 -12.21
N ILE A 4 -2.12 -9.00 -11.60
CA ILE A 4 -1.03 -9.03 -10.61
C ILE A 4 -1.48 -9.89 -9.42
N PRO A 5 -0.73 -10.93 -9.02
CA PRO A 5 -1.09 -11.76 -7.88
C PRO A 5 -1.30 -10.92 -6.62
N PRO A 6 -2.39 -11.13 -5.86
CA PRO A 6 -2.67 -10.38 -4.63
C PRO A 6 -1.51 -10.42 -3.64
N ASP A 7 -0.83 -11.56 -3.52
CA ASP A 7 0.25 -11.76 -2.55
C ASP A 7 1.53 -11.01 -2.92
N LEU A 8 1.75 -10.77 -4.22
CA LEU A 8 2.87 -9.96 -4.70
C LEU A 8 2.68 -8.48 -4.33
N LEU A 9 1.46 -7.96 -4.47
CA LEU A 9 1.10 -6.61 -4.01
C LEU A 9 1.23 -6.48 -2.48
N LYS A 10 0.78 -7.48 -1.71
CA LYS A 10 0.93 -7.49 -0.25
C LYS A 10 2.40 -7.47 0.17
N LYS A 11 3.26 -8.25 -0.50
CA LYS A 11 4.71 -8.26 -0.23
C LYS A 11 5.33 -6.88 -0.46
N LEU A 12 5.03 -6.23 -1.59
CA LEU A 12 5.51 -4.88 -1.88
C LEU A 12 5.05 -3.86 -0.83
N ILE A 13 3.77 -3.90 -0.43
CA ILE A 13 3.23 -3.02 0.61
C ILE A 13 3.95 -3.25 1.94
N ASN A 14 4.18 -4.51 2.31
CA ASN A 14 4.86 -4.85 3.56
C ASN A 14 6.31 -4.36 3.57
N GLU A 15 7.05 -4.52 2.48
CA GLU A 15 8.40 -3.98 2.35
C GLU A 15 8.41 -2.45 2.40
N ALA A 16 7.50 -1.80 1.67
CA ALA A 16 7.36 -0.35 1.72
C ALA A 16 7.07 0.15 3.14
N ASN A 17 6.17 -0.51 3.87
CA ASN A 17 5.88 -0.20 5.27
C ASN A 17 7.12 -0.39 6.17
N MET A 18 7.86 -1.49 5.99
CA MET A 18 9.11 -1.76 6.70
C MET A 18 10.16 -0.68 6.43
N TYR A 19 10.19 -0.12 5.22
CA TYR A 19 11.10 0.95 4.83
C TYR A 19 10.60 2.37 5.12
N GLY A 20 9.44 2.51 5.77
CA GLY A 20 8.94 3.78 6.28
C GLY A 20 7.96 4.50 5.37
N ALA A 21 7.24 3.79 4.50
CA ALA A 21 6.04 4.35 3.89
C ALA A 21 4.98 4.67 4.97
N LYS A 22 4.41 5.87 4.89
CA LYS A 22 3.36 6.37 5.79
C LYS A 22 1.98 6.29 5.18
N HIS A 23 1.90 6.51 3.88
CA HIS A 23 0.66 6.44 3.14
C HIS A 23 0.89 5.77 1.80
N ILE A 24 -0.01 4.86 1.43
CA ILE A 24 0.06 4.10 0.19
C ILE A 24 -1.30 4.21 -0.52
N SER A 25 -1.28 4.30 -1.85
CA SER A 25 -2.46 4.10 -2.68
C SER A 25 -2.16 3.20 -3.87
N ILE A 26 -3.12 2.37 -4.25
CA ILE A 26 -3.09 1.58 -5.50
C ILE A 26 -4.20 2.09 -6.40
N ASN A 27 -3.88 2.49 -7.63
CA ASN A 27 -4.83 3.08 -8.60
C ASN A 27 -5.70 4.19 -7.96
N ASP A 28 -5.06 5.09 -7.22
CA ASP A 28 -5.68 6.19 -6.45
C ASP A 28 -6.63 5.79 -5.30
N HIS A 29 -6.78 4.50 -5.01
CA HIS A 29 -7.49 4.02 -3.83
C HIS A 29 -6.53 3.89 -2.65
N ARG A 30 -6.90 4.43 -1.48
CA ARG A 30 -6.06 4.47 -0.29
C ARG A 30 -5.97 3.08 0.34
N VAL A 31 -4.75 2.61 0.59
CA VAL A 31 -4.50 1.41 1.40
C VAL A 31 -4.54 1.83 2.87
N ILE A 32 -5.37 1.16 3.67
CA ILE A 32 -5.43 1.30 5.13
C ILE A 32 -5.22 -0.05 5.81
N ASN A 33 -5.11 -0.07 7.13
CA ASN A 33 -4.84 -1.28 7.90
C ASN A 33 -5.86 -2.41 7.68
N THR A 34 -7.10 -2.07 7.35
CA THR A 34 -8.19 -3.01 7.10
C THR A 34 -8.42 -3.28 5.61
N SER A 35 -7.59 -2.73 4.72
CA SER A 35 -7.73 -2.95 3.29
C SER A 35 -7.48 -4.41 2.92
N VAL A 36 -8.37 -4.97 2.11
CA VAL A 36 -8.32 -6.38 1.68
C VAL A 36 -7.89 -6.44 0.22
N ILE A 37 -6.77 -7.10 -0.05
CA ILE A 37 -6.29 -7.40 -1.41
C ILE A 37 -6.42 -8.90 -1.66
N ARG A 38 -7.27 -9.30 -2.61
CA ARG A 38 -7.53 -10.72 -2.91
C ARG A 38 -7.97 -10.92 -4.35
N ASP A 39 -7.82 -12.14 -4.82
CA ASP A 39 -8.44 -12.58 -6.07
C ASP A 39 -9.93 -12.81 -5.85
N ILE A 40 -10.76 -12.28 -6.74
CA ILE A 40 -12.18 -12.56 -6.81
C ILE A 40 -12.51 -12.90 -8.26
N ASN A 41 -12.81 -14.18 -8.50
CA ASN A 41 -13.13 -14.74 -9.82
C ASN A 41 -12.04 -14.45 -10.87
N GLY A 42 -10.78 -14.64 -10.51
CA GLY A 42 -9.63 -14.45 -11.40
C GLY A 42 -9.22 -12.99 -11.58
N THR A 43 -9.82 -12.05 -10.84
CA THR A 43 -9.47 -10.62 -10.85
C THR A 43 -8.97 -10.20 -9.48
N THR A 44 -7.77 -9.65 -9.43
CA THR A 44 -7.25 -9.04 -8.20
C THR A 44 -8.02 -7.77 -7.87
N LYS A 45 -8.52 -7.70 -6.64
CA LYS A 45 -9.29 -6.55 -6.14
C LYS A 45 -8.72 -6.04 -4.83
N MET A 46 -8.83 -4.74 -4.61
CA MET A 46 -8.60 -4.07 -3.33
C MET A 46 -9.90 -3.44 -2.84
N ASP A 47 -10.39 -3.84 -1.67
CA ASP A 47 -11.63 -3.31 -1.08
C ASP A 47 -12.84 -3.36 -2.04
N GLY A 48 -12.84 -4.35 -2.96
CA GLY A 48 -13.86 -4.53 -3.98
C GLY A 48 -13.59 -3.79 -5.30
N TYR A 49 -12.68 -2.82 -5.32
CA TYR A 49 -12.21 -2.17 -6.54
C TYR A 49 -11.31 -3.12 -7.33
N SER A 50 -11.62 -3.33 -8.60
CA SER A 50 -10.78 -4.14 -9.47
C SER A 50 -9.46 -3.40 -9.75
N LEU A 51 -8.35 -4.16 -9.70
CA LEU A 51 -7.02 -3.67 -10.07
C LEU A 51 -6.64 -4.16 -11.48
N ASP A 52 -7.65 -4.40 -12.32
CA ASP A 52 -7.49 -4.75 -13.72
C ASP A 52 -7.05 -3.52 -14.53
N GLY A 53 -6.09 -3.72 -15.42
CA GLY A 53 -5.52 -2.66 -16.22
C GLY A 53 -4.20 -3.09 -16.84
N ASP A 54 -3.77 -2.37 -17.87
CA ASP A 54 -2.47 -2.60 -18.50
C ASP A 54 -1.31 -2.19 -17.57
N GLU A 55 -1.58 -1.27 -16.64
CA GLU A 55 -0.64 -0.82 -15.60
C GLU A 55 -1.35 -0.64 -14.25
N VAL A 56 -0.62 -0.94 -13.16
CA VAL A 56 -1.06 -0.67 -11.79
C VAL A 56 -0.14 0.38 -11.18
N THR A 57 -0.70 1.54 -10.82
CA THR A 57 0.07 2.65 -10.25
C THR A 57 0.01 2.62 -8.73
N ILE A 58 1.18 2.59 -8.09
CA ILE A 58 1.30 2.62 -6.63
C ILE A 58 2.03 3.90 -6.23
N LYS A 59 1.38 4.71 -5.38
CA LYS A 59 1.97 5.95 -4.83
C LYS A 59 2.25 5.75 -3.35
N MET A 60 3.40 6.23 -2.89
CA MET A 60 3.83 6.09 -1.49
C MET A 60 4.39 7.42 -0.97
N ILE A 61 3.87 7.88 0.18
CA ILE A 61 4.43 9.04 0.91
C ILE A 61 5.30 8.50 2.04
N SER A 62 6.48 9.09 2.22
CA SER A 62 7.40 8.79 3.33
C SER A 62 8.14 10.06 3.75
N ASP A 63 8.45 10.17 5.05
CA ASP A 63 9.31 11.22 5.59
C ASP A 63 10.77 11.07 5.13
N GLN A 64 11.17 9.86 4.72
CA GLN A 64 12.51 9.54 4.21
C GLN A 64 12.41 8.90 2.82
N ALA A 65 11.82 9.62 1.87
CA ALA A 65 11.51 9.11 0.53
C ALA A 65 12.74 8.55 -0.23
N ASP A 66 13.91 9.18 -0.11
CA ASP A 66 15.16 8.69 -0.73
C ASP A 66 15.61 7.34 -0.16
N LYS A 67 15.41 7.14 1.14
CA LYS A 67 15.70 5.86 1.81
C LYS A 67 14.73 4.78 1.37
N LEU A 68 13.43 5.09 1.30
CA LEU A 68 12.41 4.17 0.79
C LEU A 68 12.73 3.76 -0.65
N TYR A 69 13.01 4.73 -1.53
CA TYR A 69 13.43 4.49 -2.91
C TYR A 69 14.67 3.60 -2.99
N SER A 70 15.73 3.93 -2.27
CA SER A 70 16.98 3.17 -2.29
C SER A 70 16.77 1.73 -1.81
N ARG A 71 15.99 1.54 -0.73
CA ARG A 71 15.72 0.22 -0.16
C ARG A 71 14.89 -0.66 -1.08
N LEU A 72 13.84 -0.11 -1.71
CA LEU A 72 13.05 -0.86 -2.68
C LEU A 72 13.86 -1.23 -3.93
N ASN A 73 14.75 -0.35 -4.43
CA ASN A 73 15.58 -0.66 -5.60
C ASN A 73 16.62 -1.77 -5.36
N VAL A 74 17.07 -1.98 -4.12
CA VAL A 74 18.02 -3.05 -3.78
C VAL A 74 17.34 -4.29 -3.19
N SER A 75 16.01 -4.27 -3.06
CA SER A 75 15.24 -5.41 -2.57
C SER A 75 14.95 -6.41 -3.68
N ASP A 76 14.65 -7.66 -3.29
CA ASP A 76 14.31 -8.73 -4.24
C ASP A 76 12.91 -8.57 -4.86
N ILE A 77 12.16 -7.51 -4.50
CA ILE A 77 10.79 -7.31 -4.98
C ILE A 77 10.72 -7.19 -6.50
N GLY A 78 11.72 -6.57 -7.15
CA GLY A 78 11.78 -6.49 -8.61
C GLY A 78 11.86 -7.87 -9.27
N ASP A 79 12.69 -8.74 -8.72
CA ASP A 79 12.86 -10.11 -9.22
C ASP A 79 11.60 -10.96 -8.99
N LEU A 80 10.92 -10.78 -7.86
CA LEU A 80 9.65 -11.44 -7.58
C LEU A 80 8.56 -11.04 -8.58
N PHE A 81 8.50 -9.76 -8.95
CA PHE A 81 7.59 -9.30 -10.00
C PHE A 81 7.96 -9.90 -11.36
N ALA A 82 9.25 -9.94 -11.70
CA ALA A 82 9.73 -10.50 -12.96
C ALA A 82 9.45 -12.01 -13.07
N GLN A 83 9.59 -12.78 -11.98
CA GLN A 83 9.23 -14.20 -11.94
C GLN A 83 7.75 -14.43 -12.29
N GLU A 84 6.89 -13.52 -11.85
CA GLU A 84 5.46 -13.51 -12.19
C GLU A 84 5.16 -12.86 -13.55
N ASN A 85 6.18 -12.55 -14.36
CA ASN A 85 6.11 -11.86 -15.66
C ASN A 85 5.50 -10.45 -15.59
N PHE A 86 5.80 -9.70 -14.54
CA PHE A 86 5.47 -8.28 -14.42
C PHE A 86 6.75 -7.44 -14.35
N GLY A 87 6.73 -6.28 -15.03
CA GLY A 87 7.75 -5.27 -14.86
C GLY A 87 7.42 -4.36 -13.67
N LEU A 88 8.40 -4.11 -12.80
CA LEU A 88 8.28 -3.12 -11.74
C LEU A 88 9.18 -1.92 -12.07
N SER A 89 8.59 -0.73 -12.16
CA SER A 89 9.31 0.52 -12.34
C SER A 89 9.13 1.41 -11.12
N ILE A 90 10.24 1.81 -10.50
CA ILE A 90 10.25 2.68 -9.32
C ILE A 90 10.79 4.04 -9.75
N SER A 91 9.93 5.07 -9.71
CA SER A 91 10.35 6.43 -10.05
C SER A 91 11.19 7.05 -8.93
N GLN A 92 12.08 7.97 -9.31
CA GLN A 92 12.77 8.84 -8.35
C GLN A 92 11.77 9.56 -7.41
N PRO A 93 12.14 9.77 -6.13
CA PRO A 93 11.34 10.54 -5.19
C PRO A 93 10.98 11.92 -5.72
N LYS A 94 9.75 12.36 -5.43
CA LYS A 94 9.28 13.72 -5.70
C LYS A 94 9.03 14.41 -4.37
N GLN A 95 9.33 15.71 -4.31
CA GLN A 95 9.09 16.51 -3.10
C GLN A 95 7.62 16.51 -2.66
N GLN A 96 6.70 16.48 -3.63
CA GLN A 96 5.27 16.47 -3.36
C GLN A 96 4.56 15.51 -4.31
N ILE A 97 3.73 14.65 -3.72
CA ILE A 97 2.76 13.81 -4.42
C ILE A 97 1.41 13.93 -3.72
N GLN A 98 0.33 13.78 -4.50
CA GLN A 98 -1.02 13.81 -3.97
C GLN A 98 -1.63 12.40 -4.01
N LEU A 99 -2.21 11.99 -2.88
CA LEU A 99 -2.98 10.77 -2.73
C LEU A 99 -4.39 11.17 -2.31
N LYS A 100 -5.41 10.53 -2.89
CA LYS A 100 -6.79 10.71 -2.42
C LYS A 100 -6.93 10.19 -0.98
N ALA A 101 -7.81 10.84 -0.24
CA ALA A 101 -8.22 10.34 1.07
C ALA A 101 -8.97 9.00 0.92
N TYR A 102 -9.01 8.20 1.99
CA TYR A 102 -9.86 7.02 2.03
C TYR A 102 -11.33 7.44 1.99
N ASP A 103 -12.11 6.80 1.13
CA ASP A 103 -13.52 7.13 0.87
C ASP A 103 -14.50 6.06 1.38
N GLY A 104 -13.99 4.98 1.98
CA GLY A 104 -14.80 3.93 2.60
C GLY A 104 -15.22 4.24 4.04
N ALA A 105 -16.17 3.46 4.55
CA ALA A 105 -16.59 3.52 5.95
C ALA A 105 -15.68 2.67 6.84
N ILE A 106 -15.12 3.26 7.89
CA ILE A 106 -14.40 2.53 8.94
C ILE A 106 -15.42 2.11 10.00
N GLN A 107 -15.65 0.80 10.14
CA GLN A 107 -16.57 0.27 11.15
C GLN A 107 -15.83 0.08 12.48
N LEU A 108 -16.21 0.84 13.50
CA LEU A 108 -15.60 0.86 14.84
C LEU A 108 -16.55 0.30 15.91
N ASN A 109 -17.36 -0.72 15.56
CA ASN A 109 -18.56 -1.10 16.33
C ASN A 109 -18.29 -1.42 17.82
N GLU A 110 -17.08 -1.88 18.17
CA GLU A 110 -16.72 -2.30 19.53
C GLU A 110 -15.54 -1.53 20.14
N LEU A 111 -15.02 -0.51 19.45
CA LEU A 111 -13.91 0.29 19.96
C LEU A 111 -14.44 1.49 20.74
N LYS A 112 -14.21 1.50 22.05
CA LYS A 112 -14.46 2.66 22.90
C LYS A 112 -13.14 3.37 23.15
N PRO A 113 -13.02 4.69 22.88
CA PRO A 113 -11.93 5.48 23.42
C PRO A 113 -11.88 5.28 24.93
N LEU A 114 -10.70 5.08 25.50
CA LEU A 114 -10.56 5.23 26.95
C LEU A 114 -10.80 6.72 27.24
N ASP A 115 -11.70 7.02 28.17
CA ASP A 115 -11.78 8.37 28.73
C ASP A 115 -10.41 8.72 29.31
N ASP A 116 -9.90 9.90 28.96
CA ASP A 116 -8.57 10.39 29.34
C ASP A 116 -8.26 10.04 30.80
N VAL A 117 -7.35 9.07 30.99
CA VAL A 117 -6.77 8.81 32.30
C VAL A 117 -5.95 10.05 32.60
N LYS A 118 -6.52 10.95 33.39
CA LYS A 118 -5.84 12.11 33.97
C LYS A 118 -4.45 11.66 34.39
N GLU A 119 -3.43 12.25 33.77
CA GLU A 119 -2.03 12.03 34.11
C GLU A 119 -1.88 12.05 35.63
N GLY A 120 -1.60 10.88 36.20
CA GLY A 120 -1.22 10.75 37.58
C GLY A 120 0.11 11.47 37.73
N LYS A 121 0.08 12.69 38.28
CA LYS A 121 1.26 13.32 38.85
C LYS A 121 1.85 12.38 39.90
N SER A 122 3.10 11.99 39.74
CA SER A 122 3.97 11.48 40.81
C SER A 122 5.39 11.88 40.48
#